data_AF-A0A6G8AIA0-F1
#
_entry.id   AF-A0A6G8AIA0-F1
#
_cell.length_a   1.000
_cell.length_b   1.000
_cell.length_c   1.000
_cell.angle_alpha   90.00
_cell.angle_beta   90.00
_cell.angle_gamma   90.00
#
_symmetry.space_group_name_H-M   'P 1'
#
loop_
_entity.id
_entity.type
_entity.pdbx_description
1 polymer ?
#
loop_
_entity_poly.entity_id
_entity_poly.type
_entity_poly.pdbx_seq_one_letter_code
_entity_poly.pdbx_strand_id
1 'polypeptide(L)' 'MSIFRRPDYQSEATQFLAQLKADKPQLQAQQVAGRALLWDKAVDRELWQDLRAGRVAQKPYVYYAYSNKKQ' A
#
# COMPACT_ATOMS: atom_id res chain seq x y z
N MET A 1 13.06 -18.82 -30.39
CA MET A 1 12.22 -19.47 -29.36
C MET A 1 12.89 -20.76 -28.94
N SER A 2 13.08 -20.99 -27.63
CA SER A 2 13.73 -22.23 -27.14
C SER A 2 12.75 -23.39 -27.22
N ILE A 3 13.07 -24.38 -28.05
CA ILE A 3 12.29 -25.60 -28.27
C ILE A 3 12.26 -26.55 -27.06
N PHE A 4 13.05 -26.29 -26.02
CA PHE A 4 13.12 -27.10 -24.80
C PHE A 4 12.71 -26.34 -23.53
N ARG A 5 12.09 -25.16 -23.67
CA ARG A 5 11.62 -24.40 -22.52
C ARG A 5 10.49 -25.16 -21.82
N ARG A 6 10.68 -25.50 -20.55
CA ARG A 6 9.61 -26.02 -19.70
C ARG A 6 8.64 -24.88 -19.32
N PRO A 7 7.34 -25.17 -19.14
CA PRO A 7 6.41 -24.19 -18.61
C PRO A 7 6.85 -23.73 -17.22
N ASP A 8 6.61 -22.46 -16.92
CA ASP A 8 6.94 -21.90 -15.61
C ASP A 8 6.04 -22.55 -14.55
N TYR A 9 6.61 -22.91 -13.39
CA TYR A 9 5.83 -23.50 -12.31
C TYR A 9 4.77 -22.51 -11.82
N GLN A 10 3.53 -22.99 -11.67
CA GLN A 10 2.44 -22.24 -11.06
C GLN A 10 2.00 -22.93 -9.77
N SER A 11 2.00 -22.18 -8.67
CA SER A 11 1.49 -22.68 -7.39
C SER A 11 -0.01 -22.95 -7.46
N GLU A 12 -0.48 -23.88 -6.62
CA GLU A 12 -1.92 -24.17 -6.50
C GLU A 12 -2.73 -22.92 -6.14
N ALA A 13 -2.19 -22.05 -5.29
CA ALA A 13 -2.80 -20.76 -4.95
C ALA A 13 -3.00 -19.87 -6.19
N THR A 14 -2.03 -19.85 -7.11
CA THR A 14 -2.13 -19.07 -8.36
C THR A 14 -3.22 -19.64 -9.26
N GLN A 15 -3.27 -20.97 -9.40
CA GLN A 15 -4.29 -21.65 -10.20
C GLN A 15 -5.69 -21.42 -9.63
N PHE A 16 -5.84 -21.53 -8.31
CA PHE A 16 -7.08 -21.23 -7.60
C PHE A 16 -7.55 -19.79 -7.84
N LEU A 17 -6.65 -18.80 -7.70
CA LEU A 17 -6.99 -17.39 -7.93
C LEU A 17 -7.39 -17.11 -9.39
N ALA A 18 -6.75 -17.78 -10.35
CA ALA A 18 -7.12 -17.68 -11.76
C ALA A 18 -8.54 -18.22 -12.00
N GLN A 19 -8.83 -19.42 -11.49
CA GLN A 19 -10.16 -20.03 -11.60
C GLN A 19 -11.24 -19.17 -10.93
N LEU A 20 -10.98 -18.68 -9.71
CA LEU A 20 -11.91 -17.84 -8.97
C LEU A 20 -12.29 -16.57 -9.74
N LYS A 21 -11.33 -15.94 -10.43
CA LYS A 21 -11.56 -14.74 -11.25
C LYS A 21 -12.34 -15.06 -12.52
N ALA A 22 -12.09 -16.22 -13.14
CA ALA A 22 -12.85 -16.68 -14.31
C ALA A 22 -14.31 -16.96 -13.95
N ASP A 23 -14.55 -17.64 -12.83
CA ASP A 23 -15.89 -17.98 -12.34
C ASP A 23 -16.67 -16.74 -11.89
N LYS A 24 -15.97 -15.70 -11.41
CA LYS A 24 -16.56 -14.47 -10.86
C LYS A 24 -15.96 -13.22 -11.49
N PRO A 25 -16.36 -12.85 -12.73
CA PRO A 25 -15.81 -11.69 -13.42
C PRO A 25 -16.08 -10.36 -12.69
N GLN A 26 -17.15 -10.27 -11.90
CA GLN A 26 -17.47 -9.07 -11.10
C GLN A 26 -16.65 -8.93 -9.80
N LEU A 27 -15.87 -9.95 -9.41
CA LEU A 27 -15.15 -9.98 -8.14
C LEU A 27 -14.17 -8.80 -8.00
N GLN A 28 -13.52 -8.41 -9.10
CA GLN A 28 -12.56 -7.30 -9.08
C GLN A 28 -13.24 -5.97 -8.74
N ALA A 29 -14.42 -5.71 -9.30
CA ALA A 29 -15.20 -4.50 -9.00
C ALA A 29 -15.64 -4.48 -7.53
N GLN A 30 -16.07 -5.63 -7.01
CA GLN A 30 -16.44 -5.77 -5.59
C GLN A 30 -15.24 -5.58 -4.66
N GLN A 31 -14.05 -6.07 -5.03
CA GLN A 31 -12.82 -5.81 -4.27
C GLN A 31 -12.47 -4.33 -4.23
N VAL A 32 -12.58 -3.63 -5.36
CA VAL A 32 -12.36 -2.18 -5.41
C VAL A 32 -13.38 -1.45 -4.52
N ALA A 33 -14.67 -1.78 -4.64
CA ALA A 33 -15.70 -1.20 -3.80
C ALA A 33 -15.46 -1.47 -2.31
N GLY A 34 -15.10 -2.70 -1.94
CA GLY A 34 -14.79 -3.07 -0.56
C GLY A 34 -13.58 -2.33 0.01
N ARG A 35 -12.51 -2.13 -0.79
CA ARG A 35 -11.37 -1.30 -0.39
C ARG A 35 -11.76 0.17 -0.21
N ALA A 36 -12.60 0.70 -1.09
CA ALA A 36 -13.04 2.09 -1.02
C ALA A 36 -13.82 2.43 0.26
N LEU A 37 -14.45 1.44 0.91
CA LEU A 37 -15.22 1.67 2.13
C LEU A 37 -14.35 1.97 3.37
N LEU A 38 -13.29 1.20 3.57
CA LEU A 38 -12.54 1.22 4.85
C LEU A 38 -11.05 1.52 4.69
N TRP A 39 -10.51 1.43 3.47
CA TRP A 39 -9.07 1.47 3.22
C TRP A 39 -8.66 2.70 2.41
N ASP A 40 -9.36 2.99 1.31
CA ASP A 40 -9.03 4.18 0.52
C ASP A 40 -9.54 5.43 1.26
N LYS A 41 -8.59 6.24 1.74
CA LYS A 41 -8.89 7.53 2.36
C LYS A 41 -8.78 8.61 1.30
N ALA A 42 -9.81 9.43 1.16
CA ALA A 42 -9.70 10.67 0.39
C ALA A 42 -8.74 11.61 1.12
N VAL A 43 -7.59 11.88 0.50
CA VAL A 43 -6.56 12.76 1.04
C VAL A 43 -6.62 14.09 0.30
N ASP A 44 -6.95 15.15 1.04
CA ASP A 44 -6.82 16.52 0.56
C ASP A 44 -5.33 16.90 0.50
N ARG A 45 -4.86 17.24 -0.70
CA ARG A 45 -3.45 17.55 -0.94
C ARG A 45 -3.06 18.93 -0.44
N GLU A 46 -3.98 19.89 -0.45
CA GLU A 46 -3.75 21.25 0.03
C GLU A 46 -3.63 21.23 1.56
N LEU A 47 -4.57 20.57 2.24
CA LEU A 47 -4.50 20.34 3.69
C LEU A 47 -3.19 19.64 4.09
N TRP A 48 -2.73 18.65 3.31
CA TRP A 48 -1.46 17.97 3.56
C TRP A 48 -0.23 18.86 3.38
N GLN A 49 -0.30 19.89 2.54
CA GLN A 49 0.77 20.88 2.42
C GLN A 49 0.79 21.77 3.65
N ASP A 50 -0.37 22.27 4.08
CA ASP A 50 -0.49 23.14 5.26
C ASP A 50 -0.05 22.42 6.55
N LEU A 51 -0.48 21.16 6.75
CA LEU A 51 -0.05 20.34 7.87
C LEU A 51 1.45 20.08 7.88
N ARG A 52 2.07 19.95 6.70
CA ARG A 52 3.53 19.80 6.58
C ARG A 52 4.25 21.11 6.84
N ALA A 53 3.71 22.24 6.39
CA ALA A 53 4.27 23.57 6.62
C ALA A 53 4.22 23.94 8.12
N GLY A 54 3.16 23.57 8.83
CA GLY A 54 3.01 23.78 10.27
C GLY A 54 3.72 22.77 11.17
N ARG A 55 4.50 21.83 10.62
CA ARG A 55 5.11 20.75 11.39
C ARG A 55 6.22 21.28 12.30
N VAL A 56 6.08 21.06 13.61
CA VAL A 56 7.12 21.38 14.60
C VAL A 56 8.11 20.20 14.71
N ALA A 57 9.41 20.51 14.77
CA ALA A 57 10.45 19.49 14.97
C ALA A 57 10.32 18.85 16.36
N GLN A 58 9.92 17.58 16.41
CA GLN A 58 9.84 16.81 17.65
C GLN A 58 11.14 16.04 17.88
N LYS A 59 11.61 15.98 19.13
CA LYS A 59 12.76 15.14 19.51
C LYS A 59 12.41 13.66 19.32
N PRO A 60 13.35 12.80 18.87
CA PRO A 60 13.11 11.35 18.71
C PRO A 60 12.67 10.66 20.00
N TYR A 61 13.12 11.18 21.15
CA TYR A 61 12.76 10.70 22.48
C TYR A 61 12.32 11.88 23.35
N VAL A 62 11.05 11.87 23.76
CA VAL A 62 10.42 12.95 24.54
C VAL A 62 11.13 13.18 25.88
N TYR A 63 11.62 12.11 26.50
CA TYR A 63 12.28 12.15 27.80
C TYR A 63 13.80 12.23 27.73
N TYR A 64 14.39 12.21 26.53
CA TYR A 64 15.83 12.27 26.40
C TYR A 64 16.30 13.72 26.32
N ALA A 65 16.94 14.19 27.39
CA ALA A 65 17.49 15.54 27.49
C ALA A 65 18.85 15.63 26.77
N TYR A 66 18.87 15.66 25.44
CA TYR A 66 20.03 16.22 24.74
C TYR A 66 19.93 17.76 24.78
N SER A 67 20.93 18.41 25.39
CA SER A 67 21.14 19.85 25.22
C SER A 67 21.66 20.08 23.80
N ASN A 68 20.89 20.77 22.97
CA ASN A 68 21.31 21.07 21.60
C ASN A 68 22.32 22.23 21.64
N LYS A 69 23.59 21.96 22.00
CA LYS A 69 24.67 22.92 21.82
C LYS A 69 25.05 22.96 20.34
N LYS A 70 24.60 24.00 19.63
CA LYS A 70 25.15 24.37 18.32
C LYS A 70 26.56 24.94 18.54
N GLN A 71 27.54 24.44 17.78
CA GLN A 71 28.78 25.17 17.48
C GLN A 71 28.48 26.28 16.48
#